data_AF-A0A392MVH6-F1
#
_entry.id   AF-A0A392MVH6-F1
#
_cell.length_a   1.000
_cell.length_b   1.000
_cell.length_c   1.000
_cell.angle_alpha   90.00
_cell.angle_beta   90.00
_cell.angle_gamma   90.00
#
_symmetry.space_group_name_H-M   'P 1'
#
loop_
_entity.id
_entity.type
_entity.pdbx_description
1 polymer ?
#
loop_
_entity_poly.entity_id
_entity_poly.type
_entity_poly.pdbx_seq_one_letter_code
_entity_poly.pdbx_strand_id
1 'polypeptide(L)' 'VYDVTSYVEEHPGGDAILAHAGDDSTEGFFGPQHATRVFDMIEDFYIGDLEQ' A
#
# COMPACT_ATOMS: atom_id res chain seq x y z
N VAL A 1 -1.44 -9.55 -0.15
CA VAL A 1 -0.74 -8.98 -1.32
C VAL A 1 -1.69 -7.98 -1.97
N TYR A 2 -1.20 -6.80 -2.32
CA TYR A 2 -2.03 -5.70 -2.82
C TYR A 2 -1.44 -5.16 -4.13
N ASP A 3 -2.26 -5.05 -5.17
CA ASP A 3 -1.88 -4.38 -6.43
C ASP A 3 -2.36 -2.93 -6.40
N VAL A 4 -1.43 -2.02 -6.10
CA VAL A 4 -1.69 -0.58 -6.04
C VAL A 4 -1.29 0.15 -7.33
N THR A 5 -1.06 -0.57 -8.44
CA THR A 5 -0.54 0.01 -9.69
C THR A 5 -1.40 1.18 -10.19
N SER A 6 -2.73 1.06 -10.10
CA SER A 6 -3.65 2.12 -10.52
C SER A 6 -3.65 3.35 -9.62
N TYR A 7 -3.12 3.24 -8.40
CA TYR A 7 -3.15 4.30 -7.38
C TYR A 7 -1.81 5.05 -7.25
N VAL A 8 -0.75 4.59 -7.90
CA VAL A 8 0.61 5.16 -7.76
C VAL A 8 0.64 6.67 -7.96
N GLU A 9 0.01 7.18 -9.03
CA GLU A 9 -0.03 8.61 -9.36
C GLU A 9 -0.91 9.43 -8.40
N GLU A 10 -1.85 8.78 -7.71
CA GLU A 10 -2.79 9.41 -6.78
C GLU A 10 -2.27 9.40 -5.34
N HIS A 11 -1.18 8.66 -5.07
CA HIS A 11 -0.63 8.51 -3.73
C HIS A 11 -0.12 9.85 -3.18
N PRO A 12 -0.68 10.35 -2.05
CA PRO A 12 -0.28 11.65 -1.50
C PRO A 12 1.18 11.72 -1.04
N GLY A 13 1.80 10.58 -0.73
CA GLY A 13 3.23 10.49 -0.40
C GLY A 13 4.16 10.43 -1.64
N GLY A 14 3.61 10.51 -2.86
CA GLY A 14 4.35 10.42 -4.12
C GLY A 14 5.11 9.08 -4.24
N ASP A 15 6.32 9.15 -4.78
CA ASP A 15 7.21 8.00 -5.05
C ASP A 15 7.54 7.14 -3.82
N ALA A 16 7.23 7.61 -2.60
CA ALA A 16 7.38 6.81 -1.38
C ALA A 16 6.60 5.48 -1.43
N ILE A 17 5.53 5.39 -2.24
CA ILE A 17 4.78 4.14 -2.47
C ILE A 17 5.62 3.05 -3.16
N LEU A 18 6.68 3.42 -3.88
CA LEU A 18 7.52 2.50 -4.62
C LEU A 18 8.70 1.94 -3.80
N ALA A 19 8.93 2.47 -2.59
CA ALA A 19 10.10 2.14 -1.76
C ALA A 19 10.25 0.64 -1.48
N HIS A 20 9.13 -0.09 -1.38
CA HIS A 20 9.06 -1.52 -1.11
C HIS A 20 8.20 -2.26 -2.15
N ALA A 21 8.15 -1.77 -3.39
CA ALA A 21 7.39 -2.42 -4.45
C ALA A 21 7.89 -3.86 -4.68
N GLY A 22 6.99 -4.84 -4.53
CA GLY A 22 7.31 -6.27 -4.63
C GLY A 22 7.85 -6.91 -3.34
N ASP A 23 7.89 -6.17 -2.24
CA ASP A 23 8.33 -6.65 -0.91
C ASP A 23 7.33 -6.25 0.19
N ASP A 24 7.59 -6.68 1.42
CA ASP A 24 6.79 -6.34 2.59
C ASP A 24 6.88 -4.83 2.91
N SER A 25 5.75 -4.14 2.74
CA SER A 25 5.60 -2.71 3.01
C SER A 25 4.92 -2.41 4.36
N THR A 26 4.74 -3.40 5.23
CA THR A 26 3.92 -3.31 6.46
C THR A 26 4.33 -2.12 7.34
N GLU A 27 5.62 -1.98 7.68
CA GLU A 27 6.08 -0.89 8.56
C GLU A 27 5.78 0.50 7.95
N GLY A 28 6.04 0.66 6.65
CA GLY A 28 5.77 1.91 5.94
C GLY A 28 4.27 2.23 5.85
N PHE A 29 3.44 1.21 5.61
CA PHE A 29 1.99 1.35 5.53
C PHE A 29 1.36 1.74 6.87
N PHE A 30 1.85 1.20 8.00
CA PHE A 30 1.35 1.55 9.34
C PHE A 30 2.01 2.80 9.96
N GLY A 31 2.81 3.54 9.19
CA GLY A 31 3.46 4.76 9.65
C GLY A 31 2.49 5.92 9.95
N PRO A 32 2.94 6.94 10.71
CA PRO A 32 2.10 8.05 11.18
C PRO A 32 1.55 8.96 10.06
N GLN A 33 2.06 8.81 8.83
CA GLN A 33 1.61 9.57 7.66
C GLN A 33 0.24 9.11 7.14
N HIS A 34 -0.21 7.89 7.44
CA HIS A 34 -1.48 7.36 6.96
C HIS A 34 -2.60 7.58 7.97
N ALA A 35 -3.71 8.14 7.50
CA ALA A 35 -4.94 8.26 8.28
C ALA A 35 -5.67 6.92 8.35
N THR A 36 -6.51 6.72 9.37
CA THR A 36 -7.25 5.46 9.58
C THR A 36 -8.12 5.04 8.38
N ARG A 37 -8.65 5.99 7.62
CA ARG A 37 -9.42 5.71 6.39
C ARG A 37 -8.65 4.93 5.31
N VAL A 38 -7.32 4.92 5.36
CA VAL A 38 -6.48 4.19 4.39
C VAL A 38 -6.65 2.68 4.58
N PHE A 39 -6.99 2.22 5.79
CA PHE A 39 -7.23 0.81 6.08
C PHE A 39 -8.51 0.27 5.42
N ASP A 40 -9.51 1.12 5.19
CA ASP A 40 -10.71 0.72 4.45
C ASP A 40 -10.42 0.71 2.93
N MET A 41 -9.63 1.68 2.46
CA MET A 41 -9.30 1.84 1.04
C MET A 41 -8.37 0.73 0.51
N ILE A 42 -7.48 0.19 1.34
CA ILE A 42 -6.51 -0.82 0.88
C ILE A 42 -7.18 -2.13 0.48
N GLU A 43 -8.39 -2.41 0.98
CA GLU A 43 -9.16 -3.62 0.66
C GLU A 43 -9.48 -3.70 -0.84
N ASP A 44 -9.70 -2.57 -1.51
CA ASP A 44 -9.99 -2.51 -2.96
C ASP A 44 -8.81 -2.99 -3.83
N PHE A 45 -7.59 -2.98 -3.27
CA PHE A 45 -6.37 -3.37 -3.97
C PHE A 45 -5.92 -4.80 -3.63
N TYR A 46 -6.64 -5.53 -2.77
CA TYR A 46 -6.25 -6.87 -2.35
C TYR A 46 -6.38 -7.88 -3.50
N ILE A 47 -5.31 -8.64 -3.76
CA ILE A 47 -5.27 -9.64 -4.83
C ILE A 47 -5.02 -11.07 -4.34
N GLY A 48 -4.83 -11.28 -3.04
CA GLY A 48 -4.59 -12.61 -2.45
C GLY A 48 -3.50 -12.62 -1.39
N ASP A 49 -3.24 -13.80 -0.83
CA ASP A 49 -2.20 -14.01 0.17
C ASP A 49 -0.90 -14.49 -0.47
N LEU A 50 0.23 -14.15 0.15
CA LEU A 50 1.52 -14.68 -0.25
C LEU A 50 1.64 -16.11 0.30
N GLU A 51 1.88 -17.09 -0.58
CA GLU A 51 2.20 -18.45 -0.14
C GLU A 51 3.59 -18.50 0.50
N GLN A 52 3.69 -19.27 1.59
CA GLN A 52 4.91 -19.46 2.38
C GLN A 52 5.77 -20.60 1.85
#